data_AF-A0A2H1L0L4-F1
#
_entry.id   AF-A0A2H1L0L4-F1
#
_cell.length_a   1.000
_cell.length_b   1.000
_cell.length_c   1.000
_cell.angle_alpha   90.00
_cell.angle_beta   90.00
_cell.angle_gamma   90.00
#
_symmetry.space_group_name_H-M   'P 1'
#
loop_
_entity.id
_entity.type
_entity.pdbx_description
1 polymer ?
#
loop_
_entity_poly.entity_id
_entity_poly.type
_entity_poly.pdbx_seq_one_letter_code
_entity_poly.pdbx_strand_id
1 'polypeptide(L)'
;MPHATDPLDGSITLARRPRGLARRVLPSLLDPAAWPADRMAAARLIDRAQTTSLTALPAPEALRQMLLRRLGPSPGPSVWESLSRSLMRTRAVSALHWARGLEPIPRGPQRFVAVPLGALTSRSHRVRQGRLGDCWLVAAMSACELIDPGFLRGLIAHEGDVSSDTPESVDGSVPPDSSVRLVRVDLFEPARAGPVLRRIPFLPVRRRRIVMSTRVPLAHRAGDGRMRPSAASLVEKAAALVWASGSYRRLQNDFAGIGFLLLTGRWCPARAVPRTTEHIATWLEAGRPVVLSTLARPGGSFTLPREDGAGDVALMDAHVYTAVRTLRCTEDGRPDPSAPLRLHVRNPVSAGDSPRLRRTDLYLSGRQLRRAFISVNVGPPLD
;
A
#
# COMPACT_ATOMS: atom_id res chain seq x y z
N MET A 1 1.66 -32.23 -37.51
CA MET A 1 0.26 -32.03 -37.11
C MET A 1 0.26 -31.49 -35.69
N PRO A 2 0.24 -30.16 -35.46
CA PRO A 2 0.22 -29.64 -34.11
C PRO A 2 -1.23 -29.70 -33.60
N HIS A 3 -1.45 -30.43 -32.51
CA HIS A 3 -2.67 -30.34 -31.75
C HIS A 3 -2.72 -28.96 -31.10
N ALA A 4 -3.51 -28.07 -31.71
CA ALA A 4 -4.00 -26.88 -31.05
C ALA A 4 -4.93 -27.35 -29.93
N THR A 5 -4.44 -27.38 -28.69
CA THR A 5 -5.33 -27.35 -27.53
C THR A 5 -6.07 -26.02 -27.58
N ASP A 6 -7.39 -26.09 -27.70
CA ASP A 6 -8.28 -24.94 -27.73
C ASP A 6 -7.90 -23.92 -26.63
N PRO A 7 -7.77 -22.63 -26.98
CA PRO A 7 -7.53 -21.61 -25.98
C PRO A 7 -8.77 -21.50 -25.10
N LEU A 8 -8.59 -21.58 -23.77
CA LEU A 8 -9.55 -21.23 -22.71
C LEU A 8 -10.75 -20.42 -23.24
N ASP A 9 -11.80 -21.15 -23.60
CA ASP A 9 -13.05 -20.59 -24.12
C ASP A 9 -13.85 -20.08 -22.92
N GLY A 10 -13.41 -18.92 -22.44
CA GLY A 10 -13.96 -18.22 -21.28
C GLY A 10 -13.52 -16.78 -21.39
N SER A 11 -14.47 -15.91 -21.71
CA SER A 11 -14.26 -14.51 -22.08
C SER A 11 -13.44 -13.71 -21.06
N ILE A 12 -12.12 -13.74 -21.16
CA ILE A 12 -11.25 -12.91 -20.33
C ILE A 12 -11.44 -11.45 -20.76
N THR A 13 -12.22 -10.70 -19.97
CA THR A 13 -12.61 -9.31 -20.26
C THR A 13 -11.46 -8.34 -19.95
N LEU A 14 -10.40 -8.36 -20.75
CA LEU A 14 -9.28 -7.41 -20.64
C LEU A 14 -9.53 -6.14 -21.47
N ALA A 15 -8.82 -5.04 -21.20
CA ALA A 15 -8.79 -3.91 -22.15
C ALA A 15 -8.04 -4.30 -23.45
N ARG A 16 -8.27 -3.61 -24.58
CA ARG A 16 -7.78 -3.99 -25.93
C ARG A 16 -6.27 -4.26 -25.99
N ARG A 17 -5.44 -3.47 -25.30
CA ARG A 17 -3.98 -3.67 -25.23
C ARG A 17 -3.55 -4.88 -24.38
N PRO A 18 -3.98 -5.02 -23.11
CA PRO A 18 -3.65 -6.22 -22.34
C PRO A 18 -4.25 -7.52 -22.93
N ARG A 19 -5.36 -7.47 -23.68
CA ARG A 19 -5.86 -8.62 -24.48
C ARG A 19 -4.81 -9.14 -25.47
N GLY A 20 -4.17 -8.24 -26.23
CA GLY A 20 -3.19 -8.63 -27.25
C GLY A 20 -1.88 -9.16 -26.68
N LEU A 21 -1.49 -8.71 -25.47
CA LEU A 21 -0.36 -9.29 -24.73
C LEU A 21 -0.73 -10.66 -24.16
N ALA A 22 -1.90 -10.77 -23.52
CA ALA A 22 -2.40 -12.01 -22.95
C ALA A 22 -2.52 -13.11 -24.00
N ARG A 23 -3.14 -12.85 -25.16
CA ARG A 23 -3.25 -13.83 -26.25
C ARG A 23 -1.90 -14.35 -26.75
N ARG A 24 -0.86 -13.51 -26.76
CA ARG A 24 0.48 -13.88 -27.23
C ARG A 24 1.29 -14.69 -26.21
N VAL A 25 1.08 -14.41 -24.92
CA VAL A 25 1.98 -14.91 -23.88
C VAL A 25 1.38 -16.05 -23.07
N LEU A 26 0.07 -16.03 -22.83
CA LEU A 26 -0.59 -16.99 -21.95
C LEU A 26 -0.51 -18.45 -22.42
N PRO A 27 -0.65 -18.79 -23.71
CA PRO A 27 -0.53 -20.17 -24.15
C PRO A 27 0.82 -20.77 -23.74
N SER A 28 1.93 -20.12 -24.10
CA SER A 28 3.27 -20.60 -23.75
C SER A 28 3.58 -20.50 -22.27
N LEU A 29 3.01 -19.53 -21.53
CA LEU A 29 3.27 -19.37 -20.10
C LEU A 29 2.54 -20.40 -19.24
N LEU A 30 1.34 -20.82 -19.67
CA LEU A 30 0.44 -21.68 -18.89
C LEU A 30 0.43 -23.14 -19.36
N ASP A 31 0.94 -23.43 -20.55
CA ASP A 31 1.03 -24.79 -21.08
C ASP A 31 2.04 -25.62 -20.27
N PRO A 32 1.60 -26.70 -19.58
CA PRO A 32 2.49 -27.58 -18.83
C PRO A 32 3.51 -28.29 -19.72
N ALA A 33 3.24 -28.45 -21.03
CA ALA A 33 4.16 -29.06 -21.99
C ALA A 33 5.14 -28.06 -22.62
N ALA A 34 4.93 -26.75 -22.44
CA ALA A 34 5.83 -25.73 -22.97
C ALA A 34 7.21 -25.82 -22.30
N TRP A 35 8.25 -25.76 -23.13
CA TRP A 35 9.63 -25.86 -22.68
C TRP A 35 9.99 -24.66 -21.78
N PRO A 36 10.90 -24.83 -20.79
CA PRO A 36 11.32 -23.74 -19.91
C PRO A 36 11.79 -22.47 -20.66
N ALA A 37 12.44 -22.64 -21.81
CA ALA A 37 12.89 -21.53 -22.66
C ALA A 37 11.72 -20.72 -23.24
N ASP A 38 10.65 -21.39 -23.68
CA ASP A 38 9.46 -20.75 -24.22
C ASP A 38 8.68 -20.00 -23.14
N ARG A 39 8.55 -20.60 -21.96
CA ARG A 39 7.96 -19.94 -20.77
C ARG A 39 8.76 -18.70 -20.37
N MET A 40 10.08 -18.79 -20.41
CA MET A 40 10.98 -17.66 -20.12
C MET A 40 10.84 -16.56 -21.18
N ALA A 41 10.76 -16.90 -22.47
CA ALA A 41 10.55 -15.94 -23.54
C ALA A 41 9.20 -15.23 -23.40
N ALA A 42 8.14 -15.99 -23.13
CA ALA A 42 6.80 -15.51 -22.81
C ALA A 42 6.81 -14.55 -21.60
N ALA A 43 7.41 -14.95 -20.48
CA ALA A 43 7.56 -14.12 -19.29
C ALA A 43 8.30 -12.80 -19.58
N ARG A 44 9.41 -12.86 -20.33
CA ARG A 44 10.17 -11.67 -20.73
C ARG A 44 9.33 -10.68 -21.55
N LEU A 45 8.36 -11.13 -22.33
CA LEU A 45 7.44 -10.24 -23.04
C LEU A 45 6.52 -9.47 -22.09
N ILE A 46 6.02 -10.11 -21.02
CA ILE A 46 5.23 -9.41 -19.98
C ILE A 46 6.12 -8.43 -19.22
N ASP A 47 7.30 -8.86 -18.79
CA ASP A 47 8.25 -8.04 -18.04
C ASP A 47 8.69 -6.82 -18.88
N ARG A 48 8.97 -7.03 -20.17
CA ARG A 48 9.25 -5.96 -21.12
C ARG A 48 8.04 -5.06 -21.29
N ALA A 49 6.84 -5.57 -21.49
CA ALA A 49 5.65 -4.73 -21.68
C ALA A 49 5.38 -3.80 -20.48
N GLN A 50 5.68 -4.25 -19.26
CA GLN A 50 5.63 -3.41 -18.06
C GLN A 50 6.74 -2.35 -18.02
N THR A 51 7.96 -2.70 -18.42
CA THR A 51 9.13 -1.79 -18.32
C THR A 51 9.23 -0.82 -19.50
N THR A 52 8.96 -1.27 -20.73
CA THR A 52 9.00 -0.47 -21.97
C THR A 52 7.85 0.51 -22.12
N SER A 53 6.76 0.39 -21.36
CA SER A 53 5.60 1.26 -21.59
C SER A 53 5.90 2.75 -21.42
N LEU A 54 6.96 3.19 -20.72
CA LEU A 54 7.18 4.62 -20.47
C LEU A 54 8.63 5.13 -20.34
N THR A 55 9.66 4.29 -20.38
CA THR A 55 11.07 4.73 -20.23
C THR A 55 11.85 4.83 -21.54
N ALA A 56 11.40 4.16 -22.61
CA ALA A 56 12.11 4.07 -23.87
C ALA A 56 11.73 5.15 -24.90
N LEU A 57 10.80 6.05 -24.57
CA LEU A 57 10.48 7.18 -25.45
C LEU A 57 11.57 8.24 -25.30
N PRO A 58 12.26 8.65 -26.39
CA PRO A 58 13.09 9.84 -26.38
C PRO A 58 12.16 11.06 -26.25
N ALA A 59 11.87 11.44 -25.01
CA ALA A 59 11.02 12.58 -24.68
C ALA A 59 11.70 13.38 -23.56
N PRO A 60 11.57 14.72 -23.56
CA PRO A 60 12.00 15.56 -22.44
C PRO A 60 11.45 15.04 -21.10
N GLU A 61 12.25 15.08 -20.04
CA GLU A 61 11.88 14.48 -18.74
C GLU A 61 10.52 14.96 -18.22
N ALA A 62 10.21 16.25 -18.41
CA ALA A 62 8.91 16.83 -18.03
C ALA A 62 7.74 16.22 -18.81
N LEU A 63 7.89 16.03 -20.13
CA LEU A 63 6.89 15.40 -20.99
C LEU A 63 6.77 13.91 -20.67
N ARG A 64 7.89 13.22 -20.44
CA ARG A 64 7.93 11.83 -20.00
C ARG A 64 7.19 11.66 -18.68
N GLN A 65 7.44 12.52 -17.69
CA GLN A 65 6.75 12.55 -16.39
C GLN A 65 5.26 12.85 -16.52
N MET A 66 4.89 13.81 -17.38
CA MET A 66 3.48 14.14 -17.64
C MET A 66 2.75 12.98 -18.32
N LEU A 67 3.35 12.38 -19.35
CA LEU A 67 2.84 11.19 -20.03
C LEU A 67 2.81 9.98 -19.09
N LEU A 68 3.81 9.81 -18.21
CA LEU A 68 3.82 8.79 -17.16
C LEU A 68 2.68 8.95 -16.16
N ARG A 69 2.24 10.18 -15.91
CA ARG A 69 1.07 10.48 -15.06
C ARG A 69 -0.26 10.23 -15.79
N ARG A 70 -0.31 10.37 -17.12
CA ARG A 70 -1.55 10.34 -17.93
C ARG A 70 -1.81 9.02 -18.68
N LEU A 71 -0.79 8.43 -19.32
CA LEU A 71 -0.90 7.13 -19.97
C LEU A 71 -0.97 6.09 -18.87
N GLY A 72 -1.99 5.23 -18.83
CA GLY A 72 -2.05 4.17 -17.83
C GLY A 72 -1.17 2.98 -18.23
N PRO A 73 -0.20 2.52 -17.40
CA PRO A 73 0.20 1.13 -17.57
C PRO A 73 0.62 0.45 -16.27
N SER A 74 0.08 -0.75 -16.12
CA SER A 74 0.78 -1.92 -15.60
C SER A 74 0.03 -3.11 -16.21
N PRO A 75 0.26 -3.43 -17.51
CA PRO A 75 -0.54 -4.43 -18.22
C PRO A 75 -0.50 -5.79 -17.52
N GLY A 76 0.64 -6.10 -16.90
CA GLY A 76 0.84 -7.22 -16.00
C GLY A 76 -0.23 -7.38 -14.93
N PRO A 77 -0.35 -6.47 -13.95
CA PRO A 77 -1.42 -6.46 -12.96
C PRO A 77 -2.84 -6.63 -13.51
N SER A 78 -3.16 -6.02 -14.66
CA SER A 78 -4.48 -6.22 -15.29
C SER A 78 -4.65 -7.63 -15.85
N VAL A 79 -3.61 -8.19 -16.47
CA VAL A 79 -3.56 -9.59 -16.90
C VAL A 79 -3.69 -10.50 -15.68
N TRP A 80 -2.94 -10.25 -14.61
CA TRP A 80 -3.01 -11.00 -13.35
C TRP A 80 -4.42 -10.98 -12.74
N GLU A 81 -5.05 -9.81 -12.65
CA GLU A 81 -6.42 -9.69 -12.13
C GLU A 81 -7.42 -10.58 -12.89
N SER A 82 -7.19 -10.74 -14.19
CA SER A 82 -8.02 -11.61 -15.02
C SER A 82 -7.66 -13.09 -14.87
N LEU A 83 -6.36 -13.42 -14.80
CA LEU A 83 -5.87 -14.78 -14.60
C LEU A 83 -6.27 -15.36 -13.25
N SER A 84 -6.09 -14.59 -12.18
CA SER A 84 -6.36 -15.02 -10.80
C SER A 84 -7.83 -15.34 -10.53
N ARG A 85 -8.76 -14.86 -11.37
CA ARG A 85 -10.19 -15.24 -11.32
C ARG A 85 -10.51 -16.52 -12.06
N SER A 86 -9.68 -16.88 -13.04
CA SER A 86 -10.02 -17.88 -14.05
C SER A 86 -9.16 -19.15 -13.94
N LEU A 87 -7.98 -19.05 -13.32
CA LEU A 87 -7.05 -20.16 -13.20
C LEU A 87 -7.15 -20.86 -11.85
N MET A 88 -6.91 -22.18 -11.88
CA MET A 88 -6.58 -22.92 -10.67
C MET A 88 -5.35 -22.33 -9.98
N ARG A 89 -5.35 -22.38 -8.65
CA ARG A 89 -4.34 -21.76 -7.78
C ARG A 89 -2.91 -22.15 -8.14
N THR A 90 -2.66 -23.44 -8.35
CA THR A 90 -1.33 -23.98 -8.68
C THR A 90 -0.80 -23.39 -9.98
N ARG A 91 -1.63 -23.31 -11.02
CA ARG A 91 -1.31 -22.69 -12.30
C ARG A 91 -1.07 -21.18 -12.16
N ALA A 92 -1.87 -20.49 -11.34
CA ALA A 92 -1.71 -19.06 -11.09
C ALA A 92 -0.37 -18.75 -10.37
N VAL A 93 0.01 -19.55 -9.37
CA VAL A 93 1.31 -19.43 -8.69
C VAL A 93 2.47 -19.74 -9.65
N SER A 94 2.33 -20.76 -10.49
CA SER A 94 3.32 -21.08 -11.52
C SER A 94 3.52 -19.91 -12.49
N ALA A 95 2.44 -19.27 -12.96
CA ALA A 95 2.53 -18.09 -13.82
C ALA A 95 3.30 -16.93 -13.17
N LEU A 96 3.08 -16.68 -11.87
CA LEU A 96 3.83 -15.66 -11.10
C LEU A 96 5.30 -16.05 -10.85
N HIS A 97 5.62 -17.34 -10.81
CA HIS A 97 6.98 -17.82 -10.70
C HIS A 97 7.78 -17.44 -11.96
N TRP A 98 7.20 -17.71 -13.14
CA TRP A 98 7.82 -17.42 -14.43
C TRP A 98 7.80 -15.91 -14.77
N ALA A 99 6.63 -15.27 -14.65
CA ALA A 99 6.44 -13.88 -15.08
C ALA A 99 6.28 -12.95 -13.87
N ARG A 100 7.40 -12.41 -13.38
CA ARG A 100 7.40 -11.40 -12.31
C ARG A 100 6.65 -10.15 -12.72
N GLY A 101 6.55 -9.88 -14.01
CA GLY A 101 5.82 -8.75 -14.52
C GLY A 101 4.30 -8.90 -14.45
N LEU A 102 3.78 -9.94 -13.81
CA LEU A 102 2.39 -9.97 -13.35
C LEU A 102 2.21 -9.22 -12.01
N GLU A 103 3.29 -8.97 -11.27
CA GLU A 103 3.28 -8.19 -10.02
C GLU A 103 3.17 -6.68 -10.27
N PRO A 104 2.73 -5.89 -9.27
CA PRO A 104 2.78 -4.44 -9.34
C PRO A 104 4.20 -3.91 -9.57
N ILE A 105 4.32 -2.83 -10.34
CA ILE A 105 5.60 -2.19 -10.64
C ILE A 105 6.13 -1.49 -9.37
N PRO A 106 7.28 -1.92 -8.80
CA PRO A 106 7.89 -1.26 -7.65
C PRO A 106 8.45 0.13 -8.02
N ARG A 107 8.72 0.97 -7.03
CA ARG A 107 9.38 2.28 -7.25
C ARG A 107 10.82 2.12 -7.77
N GLY A 108 11.52 1.08 -7.33
CA GLY A 108 12.91 0.77 -7.64
C GLY A 108 13.07 -0.52 -8.47
N PRO A 109 14.20 -1.24 -8.35
CA PRO A 109 14.41 -2.51 -9.04
C PRO A 109 13.28 -3.51 -8.78
N GLN A 110 12.97 -4.36 -9.78
CA GLN A 110 11.99 -5.45 -9.68
C GLN A 110 12.49 -6.63 -8.84
N ARG A 111 12.78 -6.35 -7.57
CA ARG A 111 13.17 -7.32 -6.55
C ARG A 111 12.05 -7.46 -5.55
N PHE A 112 11.67 -8.69 -5.26
CA PHE A 112 10.57 -9.02 -4.38
C PHE A 112 11.03 -9.93 -3.25
N VAL A 113 10.28 -9.89 -2.15
CA VAL A 113 10.42 -10.77 -0.99
C VAL A 113 9.04 -11.26 -0.59
N ALA A 114 8.91 -12.52 -0.20
CA ALA A 114 7.66 -13.06 0.31
C ALA A 114 7.40 -12.55 1.74
N VAL A 115 6.14 -12.21 2.05
CA VAL A 115 5.71 -11.98 3.42
C VAL A 115 5.54 -13.34 4.10
N PRO A 116 6.29 -13.63 5.19
CA PRO A 116 6.17 -14.92 5.87
C PRO A 116 4.83 -15.03 6.59
N LEU A 117 4.25 -16.23 6.65
CA LEU A 117 2.96 -16.47 7.32
C LEU A 117 2.97 -16.03 8.78
N GLY A 118 4.07 -16.26 9.50
CA GLY A 118 4.23 -15.81 10.88
C GLY A 118 4.12 -14.29 11.04
N ALA A 119 4.47 -13.50 10.01
CA ALA A 119 4.28 -12.05 10.05
C ALA A 119 2.81 -11.63 9.86
N LEU A 120 1.97 -12.52 9.33
CA LEU A 120 0.53 -12.32 9.17
C LEU A 120 -0.25 -12.73 10.43
N THR A 121 0.33 -13.59 11.27
CA THR A 121 -0.25 -13.96 12.56
C THR A 121 0.28 -13.12 13.72
N SER A 122 1.47 -12.52 13.59
CA SER A 122 2.07 -11.70 14.65
C SER A 122 1.32 -10.39 14.89
N ARG A 123 1.11 -10.04 16.18
CA ARG A 123 0.57 -8.75 16.63
C ARG A 123 1.66 -7.68 16.58
N SER A 124 2.03 -7.22 15.40
CA SER A 124 2.92 -6.07 15.28
C SER A 124 2.12 -4.77 15.31
N HIS A 125 2.19 -4.05 16.43
CA HIS A 125 1.43 -2.82 16.63
C HIS A 125 1.99 -1.58 15.90
N ARG A 126 3.08 -1.73 15.14
CA ARG A 126 3.71 -0.60 14.43
C ARG A 126 3.76 -0.86 12.93
N VAL A 127 3.18 0.09 12.22
CA VAL A 127 3.24 0.22 10.78
C VAL A 127 4.26 1.31 10.44
N ARG A 128 5.20 1.02 9.53
CA ARG A 128 6.26 1.94 9.14
C ARG A 128 6.31 2.12 7.63
N GLN A 129 6.54 3.35 7.22
CA GLN A 129 6.67 3.76 5.83
C GLN A 129 8.08 3.47 5.31
N GLY A 130 8.16 2.92 4.10
CA GLY A 130 9.41 2.85 3.35
C GLY A 130 9.79 4.17 2.71
N ARG A 131 10.77 4.15 1.80
CA ARG A 131 11.14 5.30 0.98
C ARG A 131 10.18 5.49 -0.20
N LEU A 132 8.88 5.60 0.09
CA LEU A 132 7.78 5.85 -0.85
C LEU A 132 6.96 7.04 -0.35
N GLY A 133 6.49 7.93 -1.22
CA GLY A 133 5.74 9.13 -0.83
C GLY A 133 4.27 8.87 -0.47
N ASP A 134 3.96 7.78 0.22
CA ASP A 134 2.61 7.28 0.51
C ASP A 134 2.23 7.42 2.00
N CYS A 135 2.78 8.42 2.69
CA CYS A 135 2.51 8.70 4.10
C CYS A 135 1.02 8.82 4.43
N TRP A 136 0.22 9.30 3.48
CA TRP A 136 -1.23 9.40 3.57
C TRP A 136 -1.92 8.04 3.81
N LEU A 137 -1.40 6.97 3.20
CA LEU A 137 -1.92 5.61 3.37
C LEU A 137 -1.32 4.97 4.61
N VAL A 138 -0.01 5.08 4.80
CA VAL A 138 0.69 4.45 5.92
C VAL A 138 0.26 5.03 7.27
N ALA A 139 0.04 6.34 7.36
CA ALA A 139 -0.49 6.96 8.58
C ALA A 139 -1.92 6.48 8.87
N ALA A 140 -2.77 6.32 7.85
CA ALA A 140 -4.13 5.80 8.01
C ALA A 140 -4.12 4.33 8.46
N MET A 141 -3.26 3.49 7.85
CA MET A 141 -3.03 2.11 8.28
C MET A 141 -2.57 2.06 9.74
N SER A 142 -1.60 2.91 10.12
CA SER A 142 -1.13 3.00 11.51
C SER A 142 -2.22 3.49 12.46
N ALA A 143 -3.09 4.40 12.02
CA ALA A 143 -4.17 4.91 12.86
C ALA A 143 -5.22 3.83 13.11
N CYS A 144 -5.63 3.09 12.09
CA CYS A 144 -6.57 1.97 12.25
C CYS A 144 -6.00 0.87 13.14
N GLU A 145 -4.74 0.46 12.91
CA GLU A 145 -4.07 -0.59 13.71
C GLU A 145 -3.85 -0.19 15.19
N LEU A 146 -3.80 1.11 15.49
CA LEU A 146 -3.73 1.61 16.87
C LEU A 146 -5.07 1.53 17.60
N ILE A 147 -6.16 1.77 16.88
CA ILE A 147 -7.52 1.75 17.43
C ILE A 147 -8.05 0.32 17.53
N ASP A 148 -7.86 -0.47 16.48
CA ASP A 148 -8.24 -1.88 16.39
C ASP A 148 -6.99 -2.72 16.08
N PRO A 149 -6.29 -3.25 17.11
CA PRO A 149 -5.13 -4.09 16.92
C PRO A 149 -5.45 -5.38 16.15
N GLY A 150 -4.85 -5.52 14.97
CA GLY A 150 -5.16 -6.59 14.03
C GLY A 150 -6.03 -6.15 12.86
N PHE A 151 -6.45 -4.89 12.79
CA PHE A 151 -7.25 -4.33 11.69
C PHE A 151 -6.67 -4.69 10.31
N LEU A 152 -5.38 -4.44 10.08
CA LEU A 152 -4.76 -4.71 8.76
C LEU A 152 -4.73 -6.20 8.43
N ARG A 153 -4.59 -7.05 9.45
CA ARG A 153 -4.67 -8.50 9.28
C ARG A 153 -6.10 -8.92 8.96
N GLY A 154 -7.10 -8.29 9.57
CA GLY A 154 -8.52 -8.52 9.28
C GLY A 154 -8.91 -8.24 7.83
N LEU A 155 -8.15 -7.38 7.13
CA LEU A 155 -8.31 -7.15 5.70
C LEU A 155 -7.78 -8.30 4.83
N ILE A 156 -7.01 -9.24 5.38
CA ILE A 156 -6.28 -10.28 4.67
C ILE A 156 -6.91 -11.65 4.98
N ALA A 157 -7.46 -12.29 3.96
CA ALA A 157 -7.89 -13.69 4.04
C ALA A 157 -6.90 -14.61 3.31
N HIS A 158 -6.56 -15.73 3.93
CA HIS A 158 -5.82 -16.79 3.27
C HIS A 158 -6.74 -17.56 2.34
N GLU A 159 -6.33 -17.75 1.09
CA GLU A 159 -6.90 -18.85 0.30
C GLU A 159 -6.30 -20.13 0.89
N GLY A 160 -7.02 -20.92 1.70
CA GLY A 160 -6.43 -22.16 2.21
C GLY A 160 -7.04 -22.91 3.39
N ASP A 161 -8.08 -22.44 4.08
CA ASP A 161 -8.77 -23.26 5.10
C ASP A 161 -9.87 -24.16 4.52
N VAL A 162 -9.76 -24.56 3.25
CA VAL A 162 -10.63 -25.56 2.64
C VAL A 162 -9.77 -26.72 2.13
N SER A 163 -9.88 -27.82 2.90
CA SER A 163 -9.54 -29.22 2.67
C SER A 163 -8.21 -29.59 2.00
N SER A 164 -7.46 -30.38 2.75
CA SER A 164 -6.47 -31.34 2.26
C SER A 164 -7.09 -32.27 1.22
N ASP A 165 -6.89 -31.95 -0.06
CA ASP A 165 -6.92 -32.96 -1.11
C ASP A 165 -5.49 -33.18 -1.63
N THR A 166 -5.18 -34.46 -1.72
CA THR A 166 -3.91 -35.15 -1.93
C THR A 166 -3.04 -34.53 -3.05
N PRO A 167 -1.70 -34.45 -2.89
CA PRO A 167 -0.84 -34.03 -3.98
C PRO A 167 -0.72 -35.16 -5.01
N GLU A 168 -1.40 -35.03 -6.15
CA GLU A 168 -1.00 -35.78 -7.34
C GLU A 168 0.39 -35.31 -7.77
N SER A 169 1.35 -36.21 -7.63
CA SER A 169 2.71 -36.10 -8.14
C SER A 169 2.68 -36.11 -9.67
N VAL A 170 2.77 -34.92 -10.28
CA VAL A 170 3.06 -34.77 -11.70
C VAL A 170 4.42 -34.08 -11.85
N ASP A 171 5.37 -34.86 -12.36
CA ASP A 171 6.64 -34.52 -13.01
C ASP A 171 7.48 -33.34 -12.50
N GLY A 172 8.65 -33.70 -11.92
CA GLY A 172 10.01 -33.33 -12.37
C GLY A 172 10.40 -31.86 -12.59
N SER A 173 9.48 -30.92 -12.40
CA SER A 173 9.67 -29.50 -12.63
C SER A 173 9.95 -28.81 -11.30
N VAL A 174 10.99 -27.97 -11.28
CA VAL A 174 11.47 -27.20 -10.13
C VAL A 174 10.29 -26.76 -9.26
N PRO A 175 10.21 -27.17 -7.97
CA PRO A 175 9.08 -26.81 -7.14
C PRO A 175 8.98 -25.28 -7.11
N PRO A 176 7.81 -24.69 -7.38
CA PRO A 176 7.64 -23.26 -7.28
C PRO A 176 8.05 -22.87 -5.86
N ASP A 177 8.99 -21.94 -5.75
CA ASP A 177 9.44 -21.30 -4.51
C ASP A 177 8.31 -21.32 -3.46
N SER A 178 8.38 -22.29 -2.53
CA SER A 178 7.27 -22.67 -1.63
C SER A 178 6.85 -21.54 -0.68
N SER A 179 7.62 -20.44 -0.69
CA SER A 179 7.35 -19.21 0.01
C SER A 179 6.23 -18.36 -0.62
N VAL A 180 5.91 -18.56 -1.90
CA VAL A 180 4.94 -17.74 -2.63
C VAL A 180 3.54 -18.33 -2.51
N ARG A 181 2.65 -17.59 -1.84
CA ARG A 181 1.26 -17.99 -1.66
C ARG A 181 0.34 -16.92 -2.22
N LEU A 182 -0.88 -17.30 -2.55
CA LEU A 182 -1.95 -16.34 -2.85
C LEU A 182 -2.69 -15.97 -1.56
N VAL A 183 -3.00 -14.69 -1.44
CA VAL A 183 -3.85 -14.11 -0.40
C VAL A 183 -4.93 -13.25 -1.04
N ARG A 184 -6.04 -13.09 -0.33
CA ARG A 184 -7.09 -12.15 -0.65
C ARG A 184 -6.96 -10.96 0.27
N VAL A 185 -6.95 -9.75 -0.29
CA VAL A 185 -7.04 -8.52 0.49
C VAL A 185 -8.28 -7.78 0.08
N ASP A 186 -9.08 -7.39 1.06
CA ASP A 186 -10.29 -6.62 0.83
C ASP A 186 -10.00 -5.14 1.10
N LEU A 187 -10.21 -4.31 0.08
CA LEU A 187 -10.16 -2.84 0.17
C LEU A 187 -11.44 -2.25 -0.40
N PHE A 188 -11.60 -0.95 -0.28
CA PHE A 188 -12.72 -0.22 -0.85
C PHE A 188 -12.26 0.72 -1.95
N GLU A 189 -13.11 0.97 -2.94
CA GLU A 189 -12.87 1.96 -3.98
C GLU A 189 -14.18 2.62 -4.43
N PRO A 190 -14.15 3.82 -5.02
CA PRO A 190 -15.30 4.39 -5.69
C PRO A 190 -15.80 3.47 -6.81
N ALA A 191 -17.11 3.20 -6.87
CA ALA A 191 -17.75 2.32 -7.84
C ALA A 191 -17.55 2.79 -9.29
N ARG A 192 -17.36 4.10 -9.51
CA ARG A 192 -16.98 4.70 -10.79
C ARG A 192 -15.53 5.21 -10.71
N ALA A 193 -14.58 4.28 -10.75
CA ALA A 193 -13.15 4.57 -10.65
C ALA A 193 -12.56 5.06 -12.00
N GLY A 194 -12.89 6.28 -12.39
CA GLY A 194 -12.07 7.06 -13.32
C GLY A 194 -10.93 7.77 -12.56
N PRO A 195 -9.74 7.99 -13.14
CA PRO A 195 -8.61 8.66 -12.46
C PRO A 195 -8.96 10.02 -11.83
N VAL A 196 -9.89 10.76 -12.45
CA VAL A 196 -10.39 12.06 -11.97
C VAL A 196 -11.58 11.89 -11.03
N LEU A 197 -12.52 11.00 -11.39
CA LEU A 197 -13.78 10.82 -10.66
C LEU A 197 -13.57 10.21 -9.27
N ARG A 198 -12.56 9.35 -9.10
CA ARG A 198 -12.31 8.62 -7.85
C ARG A 198 -12.03 9.51 -6.62
N ARG A 199 -11.78 10.82 -6.80
CA ARG A 199 -11.56 11.78 -5.72
C ARG A 199 -12.83 12.54 -5.29
N ILE A 200 -13.99 12.23 -5.88
CA ILE A 200 -15.24 12.90 -5.57
C ILE A 200 -15.84 12.29 -4.28
N PRO A 201 -16.07 13.10 -3.23
CA PRO A 201 -16.39 12.65 -1.87
C PRO A 201 -17.75 11.97 -1.66
N PHE A 202 -18.53 11.71 -2.71
CA PHE A 202 -19.90 11.17 -2.63
C PHE A 202 -20.18 10.03 -3.61
N LEU A 203 -19.16 9.56 -4.32
CA LEU A 203 -19.36 8.41 -5.18
C LEU A 203 -19.68 7.18 -4.34
N PRO A 204 -20.64 6.33 -4.77
CA PRO A 204 -20.87 5.05 -4.14
C PRO A 204 -19.55 4.29 -4.02
N VAL A 205 -19.30 3.70 -2.86
CA VAL A 205 -18.08 2.95 -2.58
C VAL A 205 -18.42 1.47 -2.67
N ARG A 206 -17.53 0.68 -3.27
CA ARG A 206 -17.66 -0.77 -3.32
C ARG A 206 -16.47 -1.44 -2.64
N ARG A 207 -16.73 -2.56 -1.98
CA ARG A 207 -15.68 -3.47 -1.53
C ARG A 207 -15.10 -4.18 -2.75
N ARG A 208 -13.79 -4.21 -2.86
CA ARG A 208 -13.02 -4.90 -3.89
C ARG A 208 -12.15 -5.95 -3.21
N ARG A 209 -12.31 -7.19 -3.66
CA ARG A 209 -11.48 -8.32 -3.25
C ARG A 209 -10.34 -8.49 -4.25
N ILE A 210 -9.11 -8.41 -3.77
CA ILE A 210 -7.91 -8.50 -4.59
C ILE A 210 -7.18 -9.80 -4.27
N VAL A 211 -7.09 -10.69 -5.26
CA VAL A 211 -6.24 -11.88 -5.17
C VAL A 211 -4.83 -11.50 -5.64
N MET A 212 -3.84 -11.72 -4.80
CA MET A 212 -2.45 -11.40 -5.12
C MET A 212 -1.49 -12.35 -4.42
N SER A 213 -0.26 -12.42 -4.91
CA SER A 213 0.79 -13.18 -4.23
C SER A 213 1.24 -12.49 -2.93
N THR A 214 1.86 -13.25 -2.03
CA THR A 214 2.56 -12.76 -0.84
C THR A 214 3.87 -12.03 -1.15
N ARG A 215 4.29 -11.93 -2.41
CA ARG A 215 5.50 -11.20 -2.79
C ARG A 215 5.25 -9.70 -2.73
N VAL A 216 6.09 -8.97 -2.01
CA VAL A 216 6.08 -7.51 -1.93
C VAL A 216 7.43 -6.97 -2.38
N PRO A 217 7.52 -5.71 -2.84
CA PRO A 217 8.81 -5.11 -3.19
C PRO A 217 9.82 -5.25 -2.05
N LEU A 218 11.08 -5.53 -2.37
CA LEU A 218 12.14 -5.65 -1.37
C LEU A 218 12.41 -4.31 -0.65
N ALA A 219 12.28 -3.20 -1.39
CA ALA A 219 12.56 -1.85 -0.93
C ALA A 219 11.40 -0.90 -1.26
N HIS A 220 11.39 0.27 -0.60
CA HIS A 220 10.38 1.31 -0.78
C HIS A 220 8.94 0.88 -0.47
N ARG A 221 8.73 -0.19 0.29
CA ARG A 221 7.41 -0.63 0.77
C ARG A 221 7.21 -0.27 2.23
N ALA A 222 5.97 -0.26 2.68
CA ALA A 222 5.61 -0.30 4.08
C ALA A 222 6.06 -1.62 4.74
N GLY A 223 6.16 -1.63 6.07
CA GLY A 223 6.50 -2.81 6.85
C GLY A 223 6.11 -2.65 8.31
N ASP A 224 6.59 -3.57 9.14
CA ASP A 224 6.48 -3.44 10.59
C ASP A 224 7.42 -2.34 11.15
N GLY A 225 7.43 -2.15 12.48
CA GLY A 225 8.34 -1.18 13.13
C GLY A 225 9.84 -1.36 12.80
N ARG A 226 10.26 -2.57 12.40
CA ARG A 226 11.63 -2.92 11.98
C ARG A 226 11.79 -2.98 10.46
N MET A 227 10.81 -2.49 9.69
CA MET A 227 10.73 -2.57 8.22
C MET A 227 10.68 -3.99 7.64
N ARG A 228 10.41 -5.01 8.44
CA ARG A 228 10.21 -6.38 7.92
C ARG A 228 8.90 -6.45 7.13
N PRO A 229 8.81 -7.33 6.10
CA PRO A 229 7.55 -7.54 5.38
C PRO A 229 6.45 -7.98 6.34
N SER A 230 5.27 -7.36 6.24
CA SER A 230 4.15 -7.57 7.17
C SER A 230 2.79 -7.41 6.49
N ALA A 231 1.69 -7.50 7.26
CA ALA A 231 0.34 -7.19 6.78
C ALA A 231 0.28 -5.81 6.11
N ALA A 232 0.96 -4.79 6.66
CA ALA A 232 1.03 -3.46 6.06
C ALA A 232 1.63 -3.48 4.65
N SER A 233 2.63 -4.33 4.39
CA SER A 233 3.22 -4.47 3.05
C SER A 233 2.23 -5.05 2.04
N LEU A 234 1.37 -5.97 2.47
CA LEU A 234 0.33 -6.55 1.61
C LEU A 234 -0.80 -5.56 1.38
N VAL A 235 -1.26 -4.85 2.40
CA VAL A 235 -2.30 -3.82 2.26
C VAL A 235 -1.82 -2.70 1.33
N GLU A 236 -0.57 -2.24 1.45
CA GLU A 236 0.05 -1.28 0.53
C GLU A 236 0.11 -1.83 -0.91
N LYS A 237 0.46 -3.13 -1.09
CA LYS A 237 0.42 -3.79 -2.41
C LYS A 237 -0.99 -3.80 -3.02
N ALA A 238 -1.99 -4.15 -2.22
CA ALA A 238 -3.38 -4.13 -2.65
C ALA A 238 -3.82 -2.71 -3.02
N ALA A 239 -3.43 -1.69 -2.24
CA ALA A 239 -3.68 -0.29 -2.58
C ALA A 239 -3.00 0.12 -3.89
N ALA A 240 -1.77 -0.35 -4.16
CA ALA A 240 -1.11 -0.12 -5.44
C ALA A 240 -1.90 -0.72 -6.62
N LEU A 241 -2.49 -1.91 -6.46
CA LEU A 241 -3.33 -2.57 -7.46
C LEU A 241 -4.65 -1.82 -7.70
N VAL A 242 -5.37 -1.48 -6.62
CA VAL A 242 -6.69 -0.87 -6.67
C VAL A 242 -6.62 0.61 -7.05
N TRP A 243 -5.79 1.37 -6.34
CA TRP A 243 -5.75 2.82 -6.42
C TRP A 243 -4.69 3.34 -7.40
N ALA A 244 -3.56 2.64 -7.54
CA ALA A 244 -2.43 3.14 -8.31
C ALA A 244 -2.23 2.43 -9.67
N SER A 245 -3.25 1.70 -10.12
CA SER A 245 -3.24 0.94 -11.38
C SER A 245 -2.03 -0.01 -11.49
N GLY A 246 -1.69 -0.67 -10.38
CA GLY A 246 -0.59 -1.63 -10.31
C GLY A 246 0.80 -1.01 -10.20
N SER A 247 0.94 0.25 -9.79
CA SER A 247 2.25 0.90 -9.66
C SER A 247 2.46 1.58 -8.31
N TYR A 248 3.48 1.16 -7.57
CA TYR A 248 3.86 1.83 -6.31
C TYR A 248 4.25 3.30 -6.53
N ARG A 249 4.90 3.63 -7.66
CA ARG A 249 5.27 5.01 -7.98
C ARG A 249 4.05 5.94 -8.04
N ARG A 250 2.89 5.42 -8.47
CA ARG A 250 1.63 6.17 -8.59
C ARG A 250 0.83 6.24 -7.30
N LEU A 251 1.20 5.44 -6.29
CA LEU A 251 0.58 5.48 -4.97
C LEU A 251 1.02 6.71 -4.16
N GLN A 252 2.07 7.40 -4.61
CA GLN A 252 2.62 8.56 -3.93
C GLN A 252 1.70 9.78 -4.02
N ASN A 253 1.78 10.64 -2.99
CA ASN A 253 1.21 11.98 -2.96
C ASN A 253 -0.31 11.99 -3.14
N ASP A 254 -1.04 11.40 -2.21
CA ASP A 254 -2.50 11.52 -2.11
C ASP A 254 -2.93 12.02 -0.73
N PHE A 255 -4.24 12.14 -0.51
CA PHE A 255 -4.81 12.68 0.72
C PHE A 255 -5.13 11.58 1.74
N ALA A 256 -4.93 11.87 3.03
CA ALA A 256 -5.19 10.91 4.10
C ALA A 256 -6.66 10.43 4.16
N GLY A 257 -7.60 11.27 3.75
CA GLY A 257 -9.02 10.91 3.62
C GLY A 257 -9.28 9.77 2.64
N ILE A 258 -8.46 9.64 1.59
CA ILE A 258 -8.49 8.51 0.67
C ILE A 258 -7.92 7.26 1.33
N GLY A 259 -6.92 7.40 2.22
CA GLY A 259 -6.42 6.29 3.04
C GLY A 259 -7.56 5.66 3.83
N PHE A 260 -8.36 6.47 4.52
CA PHE A 260 -9.55 5.97 5.22
C PHE A 260 -10.61 5.42 4.29
N LEU A 261 -10.84 6.03 3.12
CA LEU A 261 -11.75 5.48 2.12
C LEU A 261 -11.34 4.05 1.74
N LEU A 262 -10.08 3.83 1.38
CA LEU A 262 -9.57 2.53 0.93
C LEU A 262 -9.69 1.46 2.03
N LEU A 263 -9.44 1.84 3.27
CA LEU A 263 -9.38 0.90 4.41
C LEU A 263 -10.76 0.62 5.02
N THR A 264 -11.64 1.63 5.09
CA THR A 264 -12.90 1.58 5.87
C THR A 264 -14.16 1.75 5.02
N GLY A 265 -14.01 2.06 3.73
CA GLY A 265 -15.11 2.36 2.84
C GLY A 265 -15.78 3.72 3.07
N ARG A 266 -15.29 4.51 4.04
CA ARG A 266 -15.86 5.81 4.40
C ARG A 266 -14.94 6.96 4.01
N TRP A 267 -15.49 7.90 3.25
CA TRP A 267 -14.79 9.14 2.92
C TRP A 267 -14.62 10.00 4.18
N CYS A 268 -13.38 10.37 4.48
CA CYS A 268 -13.05 11.15 5.67
C CYS A 268 -12.40 12.47 5.25
N PRO A 269 -13.18 13.55 5.06
CA PRO A 269 -12.65 14.82 4.55
C PRO A 269 -11.70 15.47 5.56
N ALA A 270 -10.78 16.29 5.04
CA ALA A 270 -9.91 17.11 5.87
C ALA A 270 -10.75 18.16 6.61
N ARG A 271 -10.50 18.31 7.92
CA ARG A 271 -11.14 19.29 8.80
C ARG A 271 -10.09 20.23 9.36
N ALA A 272 -10.50 21.42 9.78
CA ALA A 272 -9.62 22.31 10.52
C ALA A 272 -9.11 21.63 11.80
N VAL A 273 -7.84 21.88 12.13
CA VAL A 273 -7.22 21.34 13.34
C VAL A 273 -7.88 21.97 14.58
N PRO A 274 -8.34 21.16 15.55
CA PRO A 274 -8.95 21.68 16.77
C PRO A 274 -8.01 22.61 17.55
N ARG A 275 -8.60 23.52 18.33
CA ARG A 275 -7.81 24.46 19.16
C ARG A 275 -7.14 23.80 20.36
N THR A 276 -7.65 22.66 20.79
CA THR A 276 -7.28 21.98 22.03
C THR A 276 -7.04 20.49 21.75
N THR A 277 -6.20 19.86 22.55
CA THR A 277 -5.85 18.44 22.38
C THR A 277 -6.97 17.53 22.90
N GLU A 278 -7.77 18.01 23.85
CA GLU A 278 -8.95 17.35 24.42
C GLU A 278 -9.97 16.94 23.35
N HIS A 279 -10.19 17.78 22.33
CA HIS A 279 -11.13 17.44 21.26
C HIS A 279 -10.65 16.23 20.42
N ILE A 280 -9.32 16.09 20.26
CA ILE A 280 -8.73 14.92 19.61
C ILE A 280 -8.81 13.70 20.53
N ALA A 281 -8.65 13.90 21.84
CA ALA A 281 -8.83 12.84 22.84
C ALA A 281 -10.21 12.19 22.72
N THR A 282 -11.27 13.01 22.64
CA THR A 282 -12.65 12.51 22.48
C THR A 282 -12.84 11.65 21.24
N TRP A 283 -12.16 11.95 20.12
CA TRP A 283 -12.23 11.10 18.92
C TRP A 283 -11.50 9.77 19.12
N LEU A 284 -10.32 9.79 19.74
CA LEU A 284 -9.53 8.59 20.00
C LEU A 284 -10.25 7.67 21.01
N GLU A 285 -10.83 8.24 22.06
CA GLU A 285 -11.63 7.53 23.07
C GLU A 285 -12.91 6.93 22.47
N ALA A 286 -13.50 7.58 21.47
CA ALA A 286 -14.63 7.05 20.70
C ALA A 286 -14.22 5.97 19.68
N GLY A 287 -13.01 5.42 19.77
CA GLY A 287 -12.52 4.37 18.88
C GLY A 287 -12.34 4.84 17.43
N ARG A 288 -12.03 6.13 17.21
CA ARG A 288 -11.88 6.68 15.84
C ARG A 288 -10.41 6.91 15.51
N PRO A 289 -9.90 6.41 14.38
CA PRO A 289 -8.52 6.63 13.98
C PRO A 289 -8.34 8.06 13.48
N VAL A 290 -7.27 8.73 13.95
CA VAL A 290 -7.02 10.15 13.66
C VAL A 290 -5.65 10.33 13.00
N VAL A 291 -5.60 11.13 11.95
CA VAL A 291 -4.35 11.54 11.29
C VAL A 291 -4.33 13.05 11.04
N LEU A 292 -3.14 13.64 11.05
CA LEU A 292 -2.92 15.08 10.89
C LEU A 292 -1.97 15.35 9.74
N SER A 293 -2.26 16.36 8.93
CA SER A 293 -1.45 16.69 7.75
C SER A 293 -0.78 18.06 7.88
N THR A 294 0.50 18.13 7.56
CA THR A 294 1.27 19.39 7.47
C THR A 294 1.11 20.02 6.08
N LEU A 295 1.31 21.35 5.97
CA LEU A 295 1.25 22.05 4.68
C LEU A 295 2.52 21.75 3.88
N ALA A 296 2.41 21.80 2.55
CA ALA A 296 3.59 22.02 1.71
C ALA A 296 4.09 23.46 1.92
N ARG A 297 5.28 23.63 2.49
CA ARG A 297 5.86 24.96 2.76
C ARG A 297 6.97 25.27 1.76
N PRO A 298 7.08 26.52 1.27
CA PRO A 298 8.29 26.98 0.60
C PRO A 298 9.48 26.82 1.56
N GLY A 299 10.47 26.00 1.20
CA GLY A 299 11.60 25.64 2.07
C GLY A 299 11.55 24.23 2.68
N GLY A 300 10.43 23.53 2.52
CA GLY A 300 10.28 22.14 2.93
C GLY A 300 10.06 21.95 4.44
N SER A 301 10.59 20.86 4.97
CA SER A 301 10.49 20.47 6.39
C SER A 301 10.95 21.61 7.32
N PHE A 302 10.31 21.77 8.48
CA PHE A 302 10.45 22.95 9.32
C PHE A 302 10.58 22.60 10.80
N THR A 303 10.97 23.55 11.64
CA THR A 303 11.00 23.38 13.10
C THR A 303 9.98 24.25 13.82
N LEU A 304 9.61 23.82 15.03
CA LEU A 304 8.88 24.62 16.00
C LEU A 304 9.71 24.71 17.28
N PRO A 305 9.77 25.88 17.94
CA PRO A 305 10.42 25.98 19.23
C PRO A 305 9.69 25.12 20.26
N ARG A 306 10.46 24.42 21.08
CA ARG A 306 9.96 23.73 22.25
C ARG A 306 9.49 24.75 23.29
N GLU A 307 8.42 24.43 23.99
CA GLU A 307 7.85 25.29 25.03
C GLU A 307 8.62 25.19 26.35
N ASP A 308 9.43 24.15 26.53
CA ASP A 308 10.34 23.98 27.67
C ASP A 308 11.71 24.67 27.47
N GLY A 309 11.91 25.34 26.34
CA GLY A 309 13.16 26.06 26.02
C GLY A 309 14.32 25.15 25.60
N ALA A 310 14.15 23.83 25.53
CA ALA A 310 15.23 22.88 25.23
C ALA A 310 15.53 22.72 23.72
N GLY A 311 15.31 23.79 22.92
CA GLY A 311 15.56 23.82 21.47
C GLY A 311 14.30 23.66 20.62
N ASP A 312 14.37 22.82 19.58
CA ASP A 312 13.40 22.77 18.49
C ASP A 312 12.86 21.35 18.23
N VAL A 313 11.61 21.28 17.72
CA VAL A 313 10.95 20.06 17.22
C VAL A 313 10.88 20.11 15.70
N ALA A 314 11.44 19.13 15.00
CA ALA A 314 11.35 19.08 13.53
C ALA A 314 10.09 18.37 13.03
N LEU A 315 9.48 18.94 12.00
CA LEU A 315 8.33 18.42 11.29
C LEU A 315 8.62 18.29 9.79
N MET A 316 8.08 17.21 9.21
CA MET A 316 8.10 17.01 7.77
C MET A 316 7.00 17.83 7.11
N ASP A 317 7.33 18.44 5.97
CA ASP A 317 6.40 19.15 5.10
C ASP A 317 5.59 18.19 4.24
N ALA A 318 4.39 18.63 3.83
CA ALA A 318 3.48 17.85 2.99
C ALA A 318 3.33 16.38 3.47
N HIS A 319 3.26 16.19 4.79
CA HIS A 319 3.39 14.88 5.43
C HIS A 319 2.22 14.60 6.37
N VAL A 320 1.90 13.32 6.52
CA VAL A 320 0.79 12.85 7.36
C VAL A 320 1.32 12.11 8.58
N TYR A 321 0.86 12.53 9.74
CA TYR A 321 1.18 11.98 11.05
C TYR A 321 -0.03 11.25 11.63
N THR A 322 0.20 10.21 12.41
CA THR A 322 -0.85 9.50 13.15
C THR A 322 -1.00 10.09 14.54
N ALA A 323 -2.22 10.43 14.97
CA ALA A 323 -2.49 10.75 16.36
C ALA A 323 -2.59 9.44 17.15
N VAL A 324 -1.84 9.34 18.24
CA VAL A 324 -1.72 8.09 19.03
C VAL A 324 -2.59 8.16 20.27
N ARG A 325 -2.41 9.20 21.08
CA ARG A 325 -3.11 9.42 22.35
C ARG A 325 -2.85 10.82 22.88
N THR A 326 -3.67 11.25 23.83
CA THR A 326 -3.42 12.44 24.64
C THR A 326 -2.98 12.05 26.04
N LEU A 327 -2.02 12.76 26.61
CA LEU A 327 -1.52 12.53 27.97
C LEU A 327 -0.88 13.79 28.54
N ARG A 328 -0.83 13.89 29.87
CA ARG A 328 -0.03 14.91 30.56
C ARG A 328 1.42 14.44 30.62
N CYS A 329 2.29 15.14 29.90
CA CYS A 329 3.70 14.78 29.78
C CYS A 329 4.57 15.97 29.39
N THR A 330 5.87 15.81 29.56
CA THR A 330 6.86 16.74 29.00
C THR A 330 6.92 16.64 27.46
N GLU A 331 7.65 17.53 26.80
CA GLU A 331 7.89 17.45 25.34
C GLU A 331 8.73 16.24 24.90
N ASP A 332 9.34 15.54 25.86
CA ASP A 332 10.01 14.27 25.62
C ASP A 332 9.11 13.06 25.86
N GLY A 333 7.84 13.27 26.22
CA GLY A 333 6.88 12.21 26.49
C GLY A 333 7.03 11.56 27.85
N ARG A 334 7.80 12.15 28.76
CA ARG A 334 7.90 11.68 30.15
C ARG A 334 6.60 12.04 30.88
N PRO A 335 5.91 11.06 31.51
CA PRO A 335 4.70 11.35 32.27
C PRO A 335 4.97 12.40 33.35
N ASP A 336 4.10 13.40 33.43
CA ASP A 336 4.18 14.45 34.44
C ASP A 336 2.75 14.97 34.69
N PRO A 337 2.15 14.71 35.86
CA PRO A 337 0.79 15.17 36.17
C PRO A 337 0.62 16.69 36.18
N SER A 338 1.69 17.44 36.43
CA SER A 338 1.69 18.91 36.44
C SER A 338 1.88 19.52 35.04
N ALA A 339 2.35 18.72 34.08
CA ALA A 339 2.55 19.16 32.71
C ALA A 339 1.23 19.41 31.97
N PRO A 340 1.24 20.25 30.92
CA PRO A 340 0.09 20.44 30.06
C PRO A 340 -0.31 19.15 29.34
N LEU A 341 -1.57 19.06 28.95
CA LEU A 341 -2.06 17.97 28.11
C LEU A 341 -1.45 18.09 26.70
N ARG A 342 -0.76 17.04 26.25
CA ARG A 342 -0.10 16.97 24.94
C ARG A 342 -0.67 15.85 24.11
N LEU A 343 -0.72 16.07 22.79
CA LEU A 343 -1.02 15.05 21.82
C LEU A 343 0.27 14.35 21.41
N HIS A 344 0.32 13.04 21.62
CA HIS A 344 1.33 12.18 21.03
C HIS A 344 0.99 11.95 19.56
N VAL A 345 1.83 12.47 18.67
CA VAL A 345 1.76 12.21 17.22
C VAL A 345 2.95 11.38 16.77
N ARG A 346 2.72 10.50 15.80
CA ARG A 346 3.75 9.62 15.24
C ARG A 346 3.97 9.90 13.76
N ASN A 347 5.23 10.08 13.41
CA ASN A 347 5.69 10.09 12.03
C ASN A 347 5.77 8.63 11.51
N PRO A 348 5.07 8.27 10.43
CA PRO A 348 5.17 6.92 9.85
C PRO A 348 6.57 6.61 9.28
N VAL A 349 7.40 7.62 9.01
CA VAL A 349 8.81 7.48 8.61
C VAL A 349 9.69 7.49 9.86
N SER A 350 10.53 6.47 10.04
CA SER A 350 11.52 6.51 11.13
C SER A 350 12.68 7.45 10.80
N ALA A 351 13.28 8.01 11.86
CA ALA A 351 14.52 8.77 11.80
C ALA A 351 15.63 7.88 11.25
N GLY A 352 16.00 8.06 9.97
CA GLY A 352 17.14 7.36 9.39
C GLY A 352 18.47 7.89 9.94
N ASP A 353 18.63 9.22 10.02
CA ASP A 353 19.99 9.78 10.04
C ASP A 353 20.17 11.02 10.96
N SER A 354 19.19 11.37 11.80
CA SER A 354 19.36 12.45 12.79
C SER A 354 18.51 12.24 14.05
N PRO A 355 19.07 11.60 15.10
CA PRO A 355 18.32 11.25 16.31
C PRO A 355 17.90 12.46 17.16
N ARG A 356 18.56 13.62 17.00
CA ARG A 356 18.26 14.81 17.82
C ARG A 356 17.07 15.63 17.31
N LEU A 357 16.80 15.65 16.00
CA LEU A 357 15.76 16.50 15.40
C LEU A 357 14.57 15.72 14.84
N ARG A 358 14.78 14.54 14.25
CA ARG A 358 13.73 13.79 13.54
C ARG A 358 13.13 12.69 14.40
N ARG A 359 12.59 13.02 15.57
CA ARG A 359 11.93 12.00 16.40
C ARG A 359 10.72 11.41 15.67
N THR A 360 10.58 10.09 15.75
CA THR A 360 9.42 9.36 15.20
C THR A 360 8.16 9.65 16.01
N ASP A 361 8.31 9.94 17.29
CA ASP A 361 7.21 10.25 18.21
C ASP A 361 7.42 11.69 18.74
N LEU A 362 6.39 12.52 18.61
CA LEU A 362 6.38 13.93 19.05
C LEU A 362 5.23 14.16 20.04
N TYR A 363 5.43 15.04 21.02
CA TYR A 363 4.45 15.36 22.06
C TYR A 363 4.13 16.84 22.02
N LEU A 364 3.03 17.18 21.36
CA LEU A 364 2.73 18.56 20.99
C LEU A 364 1.59 19.13 21.84
N SER A 365 1.75 20.36 22.31
CA SER A 365 0.66 21.12 22.92
C SER A 365 -0.39 21.51 21.87
N GLY A 366 -1.57 21.97 22.30
CA GLY A 366 -2.57 22.53 21.39
C GLY A 366 -2.06 23.74 20.59
N ARG A 367 -1.12 24.52 21.16
CA ARG A 367 -0.49 25.65 20.47
C ARG A 367 0.44 25.16 19.36
N GLN A 368 1.33 24.20 19.64
CA GLN A 368 2.23 23.62 18.65
C GLN A 368 1.46 22.90 17.54
N LEU A 369 0.40 22.16 17.89
CA LEU A 369 -0.50 21.47 16.96
C LEU A 369 -1.02 22.40 15.85
N ARG A 370 -1.55 23.57 16.20
CA ARG A 370 -2.07 24.55 15.23
C ARG A 370 -1.00 25.19 14.35
N ARG A 371 0.25 25.26 14.83
CA ARG A 371 1.39 25.76 14.05
C ARG A 371 1.95 24.69 13.12
N ALA A 372 1.83 23.43 13.51
CA ALA A 372 2.33 22.27 12.79
C ALA A 372 1.41 21.82 11.65
N PHE A 373 0.11 21.71 11.94
CA PHE A 373 -0.84 21.00 11.08
C PHE A 373 -1.89 21.94 10.50
N ILE A 374 -2.29 21.65 9.26
CA ILE A 374 -3.33 22.41 8.54
C ILE A 374 -4.68 21.73 8.67
N SER A 375 -4.65 20.40 8.77
CA SER A 375 -5.86 19.60 8.77
C SER A 375 -5.74 18.34 9.59
N VAL A 376 -6.91 17.86 10.01
CA VAL A 376 -7.11 16.56 10.64
C VAL A 376 -8.13 15.76 9.81
N ASN A 377 -7.87 14.48 9.63
CA ASN A 377 -8.84 13.53 9.10
C ASN A 377 -9.18 12.54 10.22
N VAL A 378 -10.48 12.33 10.43
CA VAL A 378 -10.99 11.46 11.49
C VAL A 378 -11.78 10.34 10.84
N GLY A 379 -11.30 9.11 10.99
CA GLY A 379 -11.97 7.92 10.49
C GLY A 379 -13.30 7.63 11.18
N PRO A 380 -14.01 6.60 10.73
CA PRO A 380 -15.16 6.08 11.47
C PRO A 380 -14.72 5.40 12.77
N PRO A 381 -15.62 5.22 13.73
CA PRO A 381 -15.42 4.25 14.80
C PRO A 381 -15.07 2.88 14.22
N LEU A 382 -14.09 2.20 14.82
CA LEU A 382 -13.74 0.81 14.53
C LEU A 382 -14.15 -0.02 15.75
N ASP A 383 -14.78 -1.17 15.51
CA ASP A 383 -15.35 -2.06 16.53
C ASP A 383 -14.40 -3.19 16.92
#